data_AF-A0A7C3JWC0-F1
#
_entry.id   AF-A0A7C3JWC0-F1
#
_cell.length_a   1.000
_cell.length_b   1.000
_cell.length_c   1.000
_cell.angle_alpha   90.00
_cell.angle_beta   90.00
_cell.angle_gamma   90.00
#
_symmetry.space_group_name_H-M   'P 1'
#
loop_
_entity.id
_entity.type
_entity.pdbx_description
1 polymer ?
#
loop_
_entity_poly.entity_id
_entity_poly.type
_entity_poly.pdbx_seq_one_letter_code
_entity_poly.pdbx_strand_id
1 'polypeptide(L)'
;MADNVFESYQSGHVNVERSAVRSLNATTANVGQSAVQRLTAEAVTADGSVMGMVNASTAELKQSAAGVVAGDYVKVEESRVLFLLAPRVSGNVNAVLTLPAAFAFGAGYFLARRLLTAAFGRKR
;
A
#
# COMPACT_ATOMS: atom_id res chain seq x y z
N MET A 1 -35.13 -24.73 26.81
CA MET A 1 -35.15 -23.31 26.40
C MET A 1 -33.71 -22.95 26.10
N ALA A 2 -33.41 -22.73 24.82
CA ALA A 2 -32.05 -22.60 24.31
C ALA A 2 -31.42 -21.25 24.68
N ASP A 3 -30.10 -21.29 24.84
CA ASP A 3 -29.15 -20.21 25.13
C ASP A 3 -29.36 -18.93 24.33
N ASN A 4 -29.33 -17.79 25.01
CA ASN A 4 -28.96 -16.51 24.42
C ASN A 4 -27.75 -15.98 25.18
N VAL A 5 -26.61 -16.64 25.01
CA VAL A 5 -25.31 -16.10 25.37
C VAL A 5 -25.01 -14.98 24.37
N PHE A 6 -25.29 -13.74 24.76
CA PHE A 6 -24.72 -12.58 24.09
C PHE A 6 -23.23 -12.51 24.45
N GLU A 7 -22.43 -13.34 23.77
CA GLU A 7 -20.98 -13.20 23.76
C GLU A 7 -20.66 -12.04 22.81
N SER A 8 -20.65 -10.83 23.36
CA SER A 8 -20.10 -9.67 22.68
C SER A 8 -18.59 -9.86 22.56
N TYR A 9 -18.16 -10.50 21.47
CA TYR A 9 -16.75 -10.50 21.07
C TYR A 9 -16.37 -9.09 20.64
N GLN A 10 -15.82 -8.34 21.58
CA GLN A 10 -15.10 -7.10 21.34
C GLN A 10 -13.77 -7.48 20.66
N SER A 11 -13.81 -7.82 19.38
CA SER A 11 -12.61 -8.04 18.60
C SER A 11 -12.82 -7.33 17.26
N GLY A 12 -12.08 -6.24 17.05
CA GLY A 12 -12.23 -5.31 15.93
C GLY A 12 -11.81 -5.87 14.58
N HIS A 13 -12.19 -7.11 14.27
CA HIS A 13 -11.87 -7.81 13.04
C HIS A 13 -13.08 -7.78 12.09
N VAL A 14 -12.85 -7.32 10.87
CA VAL A 14 -13.85 -7.35 9.80
C VAL A 14 -13.36 -8.31 8.73
N ASN A 15 -14.17 -9.32 8.41
CA ASN A 15 -13.92 -10.22 7.30
C ASN A 15 -14.85 -9.87 6.14
N VAL A 16 -14.28 -9.64 4.96
CA VAL A 16 -15.01 -9.36 3.73
C VAL A 16 -14.59 -10.37 2.69
N GLU A 17 -15.54 -11.22 2.31
CA GLU A 17 -15.32 -12.26 1.32
C GLU A 17 -16.32 -12.08 0.17
N ARG A 18 -15.82 -12.18 -1.07
CA ARG A 18 -16.61 -12.11 -2.32
C ARG A 18 -17.62 -10.97 -2.36
N SER A 19 -17.19 -9.78 -1.94
CA SER A 19 -18.06 -8.62 -1.77
C SER A 19 -17.45 -7.36 -2.36
N ALA A 20 -18.32 -6.37 -2.65
CA ALA A 20 -17.91 -5.04 -3.06
C ALA A 20 -18.20 -4.04 -1.93
N VAL A 21 -17.16 -3.51 -1.30
CA VAL A 21 -17.27 -2.58 -0.17
C VAL A 21 -16.76 -1.21 -0.58
N ARG A 22 -17.59 -0.18 -0.41
CA ARG A 22 -17.17 1.19 -0.69
C ARG A 22 -16.16 1.71 0.34
N SER A 23 -16.44 1.47 1.62
CA SER A 23 -15.58 1.89 2.71
C SER A 23 -15.54 0.82 3.79
N LEU A 24 -14.34 0.38 4.14
CA LEU A 24 -14.09 -0.55 5.24
C LEU A 24 -13.24 0.14 6.29
N ASN A 25 -13.73 0.17 7.53
CA ASN A 25 -12.98 0.65 8.69
C ASN A 25 -12.98 -0.45 9.75
N ALA A 26 -11.80 -0.87 10.17
CA ALA A 26 -11.63 -1.94 11.16
C ALA A 26 -10.31 -1.77 11.90
N THR A 27 -10.14 -2.41 13.05
CA THR A 27 -8.79 -2.56 13.65
C THR A 27 -7.98 -3.56 12.84
N THR A 28 -8.61 -4.67 12.45
CA THR A 28 -8.04 -5.67 11.55
C THR A 28 -9.02 -5.97 10.44
N ALA A 29 -8.57 -5.93 9.20
CA ALA A 29 -9.39 -6.23 8.03
C ALA A 29 -8.83 -7.45 7.30
N ASN A 30 -9.66 -8.46 7.10
CA ASN A 30 -9.36 -9.58 6.22
C ASN A 30 -10.25 -9.47 4.98
N VAL A 31 -9.65 -9.38 3.80
CA VAL A 31 -10.34 -9.12 2.54
C VAL A 31 -9.95 -10.22 1.55
N GLY A 32 -10.88 -11.12 1.26
CA GLY A 32 -10.70 -12.23 0.34
C GLY A 32 -11.55 -12.06 -0.91
N GLN A 33 -10.95 -12.20 -2.09
CA GLN A 33 -11.64 -12.19 -3.38
C GLN A 33 -12.68 -11.07 -3.53
N SER A 34 -12.35 -9.88 -3.05
CA SER A 34 -13.29 -8.76 -2.88
C SER A 34 -12.79 -7.48 -3.52
N ALA A 35 -13.71 -6.54 -3.76
CA ALA A 35 -13.40 -5.22 -4.28
C ALA A 35 -13.65 -4.16 -3.20
N VAL A 36 -12.62 -3.47 -2.73
CA VAL A 36 -12.77 -2.43 -1.70
C VAL A 36 -12.29 -1.08 -2.20
N GLN A 37 -13.17 -0.08 -2.30
CA GLN A 37 -12.76 1.23 -2.80
C GLN A 37 -11.87 1.98 -1.81
N ARG A 38 -12.23 1.99 -0.52
CA ARG A 38 -11.44 2.59 0.55
C ARG A 38 -11.36 1.65 1.75
N LEU A 39 -10.14 1.36 2.19
CA LEU A 39 -9.87 0.51 3.33
C LEU A 39 -8.99 1.25 4.33
N THR A 40 -9.43 1.32 5.58
CA THR A 40 -8.67 1.91 6.68
C THR A 40 -8.63 0.94 7.85
N ALA A 41 -7.46 0.45 8.22
CA ALA A 41 -7.30 -0.41 9.38
C ALA A 41 -5.89 -0.36 9.97
N GLU A 42 -5.66 -0.88 11.16
CA GLU A 42 -4.30 -1.00 11.69
C GLU A 42 -3.55 -2.15 11.00
N ALA A 43 -4.23 -3.28 10.81
CA ALA A 43 -3.72 -4.46 10.13
C ALA A 43 -4.66 -4.91 9.00
N VAL A 44 -4.11 -5.13 7.81
CA VAL A 44 -4.85 -5.54 6.63
C VAL A 44 -4.23 -6.76 6.03
N THR A 45 -5.05 -7.77 5.74
CA THR A 45 -4.67 -8.92 4.93
C THR A 45 -5.62 -9.00 3.76
N ALA A 46 -5.08 -8.89 2.55
CA ALA A 46 -5.84 -8.96 1.32
C ALA A 46 -5.30 -10.09 0.43
N ASP A 47 -6.20 -10.96 0.00
CA ASP A 47 -5.89 -12.10 -0.87
C ASP A 47 -6.82 -12.10 -2.09
N GLY A 48 -6.25 -12.16 -3.30
CA GLY A 48 -7.01 -12.20 -4.54
C GLY A 48 -7.97 -11.02 -4.73
N SER A 49 -7.67 -9.86 -4.14
CA SER A 49 -8.61 -8.76 -3.98
C SER A 49 -8.16 -7.50 -4.72
N VAL A 50 -9.12 -6.63 -5.05
CA VAL A 50 -8.87 -5.36 -5.74
C VAL A 50 -9.24 -4.20 -4.81
N MET A 51 -8.27 -3.35 -4.49
CA MET A 51 -8.45 -2.23 -3.58
C MET A 51 -8.16 -0.89 -4.27
N GLY A 52 -8.99 0.11 -4.03
CA GLY A 52 -8.77 1.46 -4.54
C GLY A 52 -7.69 2.17 -3.73
N MET A 53 -7.97 2.40 -2.46
CA MET A 53 -7.09 3.08 -1.51
C MET A 53 -7.03 2.30 -0.19
N VAL A 54 -5.83 1.95 0.24
CA VAL A 54 -5.54 1.24 1.49
C VAL A 54 -4.72 2.17 2.37
N ASN A 55 -5.21 2.44 3.57
CA ASN A 55 -4.47 3.12 4.62
C ASN A 55 -4.38 2.16 5.80
N ALA A 56 -3.19 1.63 6.05
CA ALA A 56 -2.99 0.77 7.19
C ALA A 56 -1.57 0.77 7.71
N SER A 57 -1.40 0.72 9.03
CA SER A 57 -0.07 0.64 9.64
C SER A 57 0.68 -0.60 9.15
N THR A 58 0.00 -1.74 9.07
CA THR A 58 0.50 -2.98 8.48
C THR A 58 -0.45 -3.46 7.37
N ALA A 59 0.04 -3.61 6.15
CA ALA A 59 -0.75 -4.13 5.03
C ALA A 59 -0.05 -5.30 4.36
N GLU A 60 -0.70 -6.45 4.27
CA GLU A 60 -0.25 -7.63 3.52
C GLU A 60 -1.18 -7.87 2.33
N LEU A 61 -0.61 -7.79 1.13
CA LEU A 61 -1.32 -7.98 -0.13
C LEU A 61 -0.73 -9.21 -0.84
N LYS A 62 -1.56 -10.21 -1.09
CA LYS A 62 -1.24 -11.44 -1.82
C LYS A 62 -2.11 -11.56 -3.07
N GLN A 63 -1.49 -11.76 -4.23
CA GLN A 63 -2.18 -11.93 -5.52
C GLN A 63 -3.29 -10.88 -5.77
N SER A 64 -3.05 -9.66 -5.29
CA SER A 64 -4.03 -8.58 -5.19
C SER A 64 -3.61 -7.37 -6.03
N ALA A 65 -4.54 -6.48 -6.30
CA ALA A 65 -4.26 -5.21 -6.96
C ALA A 65 -4.69 -4.05 -6.06
N ALA A 66 -3.84 -3.04 -5.91
CA ALA A 66 -4.18 -1.83 -5.17
C ALA A 66 -3.83 -0.56 -5.97
N GLY A 67 -4.71 0.44 -5.92
CA GLY A 67 -4.41 1.76 -6.48
C GLY A 67 -3.37 2.47 -5.62
N VAL A 68 -3.75 2.84 -4.41
CA VAL A 68 -2.88 3.55 -3.46
C VAL A 68 -2.79 2.73 -2.18
N VAL A 69 -1.58 2.47 -1.70
CA VAL A 69 -1.32 1.83 -0.41
C VAL A 69 -0.44 2.76 0.41
N ALA A 70 -0.92 3.17 1.58
CA ALA A 70 -0.19 3.97 2.55
C ALA A 70 -0.10 3.23 3.88
N GLY A 71 1.10 3.13 4.45
CA GLY A 71 1.33 2.38 5.68
C GLY A 71 2.75 2.42 6.18
N ASP A 72 2.99 1.99 7.41
CA ASP A 72 4.34 1.92 7.98
C ASP A 72 5.09 0.69 7.46
N TYR A 73 4.40 -0.44 7.41
CA TYR A 73 4.90 -1.72 6.93
C TYR A 73 3.96 -2.30 5.89
N VAL A 74 4.44 -2.38 4.64
CA VAL A 74 3.65 -2.96 3.55
C VAL A 74 4.37 -4.19 3.01
N LYS A 75 3.66 -5.31 3.05
CA LYS A 75 4.07 -6.58 2.45
C LYS A 75 3.25 -6.84 1.20
N VAL A 76 3.94 -7.01 0.09
CA VAL A 76 3.31 -7.20 -1.22
C VAL A 76 3.92 -8.43 -1.86
N GLU A 77 3.07 -9.41 -2.19
CA GLU A 77 3.46 -10.69 -2.74
C GLU A 77 2.60 -10.96 -3.97
N GLU A 78 3.25 -11.09 -5.13
CA GLU A 78 2.61 -11.34 -6.43
C GLU A 78 1.45 -10.37 -6.76
N SER A 79 1.57 -9.13 -6.28
CA SER A 79 0.51 -8.13 -6.30
C SER A 79 0.95 -6.87 -7.03
N ARG A 80 0.00 -6.10 -7.57
CA ARG A 80 0.27 -4.86 -8.32
C ARG A 80 -0.20 -3.66 -7.53
N VAL A 81 0.69 -2.70 -7.29
CA VAL A 81 0.38 -1.45 -6.60
C VAL A 81 0.79 -0.27 -7.46
N LEU A 82 -0.12 0.67 -7.74
CA LEU A 82 0.21 1.87 -8.53
C LEU A 82 1.04 2.87 -7.71
N PHE A 83 0.58 3.20 -6.49
CA PHE A 83 1.27 4.11 -5.59
C PHE A 83 1.43 3.46 -4.22
N LEU A 84 2.67 3.31 -3.77
CA LEU A 84 3.01 2.74 -2.46
C LEU A 84 3.77 3.78 -1.64
N LEU A 85 3.15 4.21 -0.54
CA LEU A 85 3.68 5.18 0.41
C LEU A 85 3.96 4.45 1.72
N ALA A 86 5.15 3.85 1.83
CA ALA A 86 5.58 3.21 3.06
C ALA A 86 7.09 3.36 3.30
N PRO A 87 7.53 3.66 4.54
CA PRO A 87 8.93 3.75 4.88
C PRO A 87 9.62 2.39 4.90
N ARG A 88 8.89 1.30 5.18
CA ARG A 88 9.41 -0.06 5.12
C ARG A 88 8.51 -0.95 4.28
N VAL A 89 9.12 -1.60 3.30
CA VAL A 89 8.44 -2.52 2.38
C VAL A 89 9.17 -3.85 2.41
N SER A 90 8.44 -4.94 2.62
CA SER A 90 9.01 -6.29 2.69
C SER A 90 8.26 -7.19 1.72
N GLY A 91 8.89 -7.61 0.64
CA GLY A 91 8.24 -8.43 -0.39
C GLY A 91 8.77 -8.13 -1.78
N ASN A 92 8.29 -8.88 -2.76
CA ASN A 92 8.72 -8.77 -4.14
C ASN A 92 7.86 -7.70 -4.86
N VAL A 93 8.19 -6.43 -4.61
CA VAL A 93 7.40 -5.30 -5.09
C VAL A 93 8.12 -4.61 -6.25
N ASN A 94 7.48 -4.56 -7.41
CA ASN A 94 7.94 -3.73 -8.53
C ASN A 94 7.55 -2.26 -8.26
N ALA A 95 8.25 -1.62 -7.32
CA ALA A 95 8.07 -0.20 -7.06
C ALA A 95 8.68 0.62 -8.21
N VAL A 96 7.84 1.42 -8.88
CA VAL A 96 8.26 2.28 -10.00
C VAL A 96 9.25 3.38 -9.53
N LEU A 97 9.20 3.74 -8.24
CA LEU A 97 10.10 4.71 -7.62
C LEU A 97 10.67 4.15 -6.31
N THR A 98 11.88 3.61 -6.36
CA THR A 98 12.60 3.08 -5.19
C THR A 98 13.55 4.13 -4.62
N LEU A 99 13.98 4.00 -3.35
CA LEU A 99 14.99 4.88 -2.74
C LEU A 99 16.27 4.99 -3.60
N PRO A 100 16.84 3.88 -4.12
CA PRO A 100 17.96 3.94 -5.04
C PRO A 100 17.63 4.68 -6.35
N ALA A 101 16.44 4.45 -6.93
CA ALA A 101 16.02 5.13 -8.15
C ALA A 101 15.81 6.64 -7.94
N ALA A 102 15.20 7.04 -6.84
CA ALA A 102 15.02 8.44 -6.45
C ALA A 102 16.38 9.13 -6.22
N PHE A 103 17.31 8.44 -5.57
CA PHE A 103 18.67 8.94 -5.35
C PHE A 103 19.44 9.09 -6.67
N ALA A 104 19.35 8.09 -7.57
CA ALA A 104 19.96 8.15 -8.90
C ALA A 104 19.38 9.28 -9.75
N PHE A 105 18.06 9.49 -9.71
CA PHE A 105 17.40 10.61 -10.38
C PHE A 105 17.90 11.96 -9.85
N GLY A 106 17.96 12.13 -8.52
CA GLY A 106 18.44 13.37 -7.89
C GLY A 106 19.91 13.65 -8.22
N ALA A 107 20.78 12.64 -8.11
CA ALA A 107 22.18 12.75 -8.46
C ALA A 107 22.38 13.07 -9.95
N GLY A 108 21.64 12.40 -10.83
CA GLY A 108 21.67 12.64 -12.28
C GLY A 108 21.28 14.07 -12.65
N TYR A 109 20.19 14.59 -12.06
CA TYR A 109 19.77 15.98 -12.28
C TYR A 109 20.83 16.99 -11.83
N PHE A 110 21.44 16.77 -10.66
CA PHE A 110 22.45 17.67 -10.12
C PHE A 110 23.72 17.69 -10.99
N LEU A 111 24.18 16.52 -11.43
CA LEU A 111 25.33 16.40 -12.33
C LEU A 111 25.04 17.03 -13.69
N ALA A 112 23.87 16.76 -14.28
CA ALA A 112 23.45 17.37 -15.53
C ALA A 112 23.41 18.90 -15.43
N ARG A 113 22.83 19.42 -14.35
CA ARG A 113 22.79 20.87 -14.10
C ARG A 113 24.19 21.46 -13.93
N ARG A 114 25.07 20.80 -13.18
CA ARG A 114 26.45 21.28 -12.98
C ARG A 114 27.24 21.30 -14.29
N LEU A 115 27.10 20.26 -15.11
CA LEU A 115 27.73 20.18 -16.42
C LEU A 115 27.17 21.22 -17.39
N LEU A 116 25.85 21.43 -17.40
CA LEU A 116 25.22 22.50 -18.19
C LEU A 116 25.74 23.88 -17.76
N THR A 117 25.81 24.17 -16.45
CA THR A 117 26.37 25.45 -15.98
C THR A 117 27.87 25.58 -16.25
N ALA A 118 28.63 24.49 -16.23
CA ALA A 118 30.06 24.53 -16.57
C ALA A 118 30.30 24.70 -18.07
N ALA A 119 29.45 24.12 -18.91
CA ALA A 119 29.52 24.19 -20.36
C ALA A 119 28.97 25.52 -20.91
N PHE A 120 27.88 26.04 -20.34
CA PHE A 120 27.22 27.27 -20.79
C PHE A 120 27.58 28.52 -19.96
N GLY A 121 28.16 28.38 -18.76
CA GLY A 121 28.59 29.49 -17.90
C GLY A 121 29.91 30.16 -18.31
N ARG A 122 30.52 29.75 -19.44
CA ARG A 122 31.81 30.30 -19.92
C ARG A 122 31.67 31.37 -21.01
N LYS A 123 30.54 32.10 -21.07
CA LYS A 123 30.39 33.29 -21.91
C LYS A 123 29.62 34.41 -21.21
N ARG A 124 30.28 35.15 -20.33
CA ARG A 124 30.64 36.58 -20.49
C ARG A 124 31.22 37.11 -19.20
#